data_AF-A0A1F6HJK7-F1
#
_entry.id   AF-A0A1F6HJK7-F1
#
_cell.length_a   1.000
_cell.length_b   1.000
_cell.length_c   1.000
_cell.angle_alpha   90.00
_cell.angle_beta   90.00
_cell.angle_gamma   90.00
#
_symmetry.space_group_name_H-M   'P 1'
#
loop_
_entity.id
_entity.type
_entity.pdbx_description
1 polymer ?
#
loop_
_entity_poly.entity_id
_entity_poly.type
_entity_poly.pdbx_seq_one_letter_code
_entity_poly.pdbx_strand_id
1 'polypeptide(L)' 'MGKYKVKVVRSLCIGAASCVAVSPSVFQLDNENKAVVQESGNDVPENILLAAQSCPTKAIVITDTETGKQVWPS' A
#
# COMPACT_ATOMS: atom_id res chain seq x y z
N MET A 1 -6.26 -4.20 8.60
CA MET A 1 -4.94 -3.63 8.95
C MET A 1 -5.03 -2.78 10.22
N GLY A 2 -4.46 -3.23 11.36
CA GLY A 2 -4.63 -2.55 12.66
C GLY A 2 -3.68 -1.37 12.92
N LYS A 3 -2.39 -1.52 12.57
CA LYS A 3 -1.34 -0.50 12.83
C LYS A 3 -1.25 0.60 11.77
N TYR A 4 -1.62 0.28 10.52
CA TYR A 4 -1.44 1.19 9.39
C TYR A 4 -2.74 1.46 8.65
N LYS A 5 -2.97 2.74 8.36
CA LYS A 5 -3.89 3.20 7.34
C LYS A 5 -3.14 3.31 6.03
N VAL A 6 -3.63 2.61 5.02
CA VAL A 6 -3.02 2.53 3.69
C VAL A 6 -3.86 3.32 2.69
N LYS A 7 -3.22 4.13 1.85
CA LYS A 7 -3.87 4.84 0.74
C LYS A 7 -3.05 4.73 -0.52
N VAL A 8 -3.68 4.42 -1.65
CA VAL A 8 -3.04 4.47 -2.97
C VAL A 8 -3.37 5.78 -3.67
N VAL A 9 -2.35 6.53 -4.07
CA VAL A 9 -2.45 7.71 -4.92
C VAL A 9 -2.46 7.26 -6.37
N ARG A 10 -3.66 7.03 -6.91
CA ARG A 10 -3.87 6.43 -8.26
C ARG A 10 -3.13 7.16 -9.39
N SER A 11 -3.04 8.49 -9.32
CA SER A 11 -2.35 9.30 -10.33
C SER A 11 -0.84 9.03 -10.42
N LEU A 12 -0.23 8.55 -9.34
CA LEU A 12 1.19 8.18 -9.31
C LEU A 12 1.41 6.69 -9.61
N CYS A 13 0.37 5.87 -9.52
CA CYS A 13 0.50 4.43 -9.72
C CYS A 13 0.70 4.11 -11.20
N ILE A 14 1.81 3.45 -11.54
CA ILE A 14 2.14 3.03 -12.92
C ILE A 14 1.83 1.55 -13.19
N GLY A 15 1.19 0.84 -12.25
CA GLY A 15 0.83 -0.57 -12.43
C GLY A 15 2.00 -1.56 -12.34
N ALA A 16 3.10 -1.20 -11.64
CA ALA A 16 4.29 -2.06 -11.50
C ALA A 16 4.06 -3.36 -10.71
N ALA A 17 2.91 -3.51 -10.04
CA ALA A 17 2.51 -4.70 -9.27
C ALA A 17 3.42 -5.14 -8.10
N SER A 18 4.50 -4.41 -7.78
CA SER A 18 5.43 -4.78 -6.69
C SER A 18 4.75 -4.89 -5.32
N CYS A 19 3.75 -4.05 -5.05
CA CYS A 19 2.96 -4.11 -3.82
C CYS A 19 2.11 -5.39 -3.71
N VAL A 20 1.54 -5.84 -4.83
CA VAL A 20 0.77 -7.10 -4.93
C VAL A 20 1.68 -8.30 -4.71
N ALA A 21 2.91 -8.26 -5.25
CA ALA A 21 3.89 -9.34 -5.04
C ALA A 21 4.33 -9.47 -3.57
N VAL A 22 4.43 -8.35 -2.84
CA VAL A 22 4.86 -8.34 -1.43
C VAL A 22 3.71 -8.65 -0.46
N SER A 23 2.53 -8.07 -0.69
CA SER A 23 1.38 -8.21 0.21
C SER A 23 0.08 -8.41 -0.60
N PRO A 24 -0.10 -9.60 -1.21
CA PRO A 24 -1.24 -9.90 -2.10
C PRO A 24 -2.58 -9.95 -1.38
N SER A 25 -2.58 -10.09 -0.05
CA SER A 25 -3.78 -10.02 0.78
C SER A 25 -4.24 -8.60 1.07
N VAL A 26 -3.42 -7.58 0.77
CA VAL A 26 -3.74 -6.16 1.02
C VAL A 26 -3.86 -5.39 -0.28
N PHE A 27 -3.07 -5.75 -1.30
CA PHE A 27 -3.07 -5.07 -2.59
C PHE A 27 -3.50 -5.99 -3.71
N GLN A 28 -4.31 -5.45 -4.61
CA GLN A 28 -4.61 -6.05 -5.90
C GLN A 28 -4.54 -4.98 -6.98
N LEU A 29 -4.46 -5.39 -8.25
CA LEU A 29 -4.70 -4.48 -9.36
C LEU A 29 -6.19 -4.51 -9.74
N ASP A 30 -6.72 -3.36 -10.09
CA ASP A 30 -8.04 -3.26 -10.72
C ASP A 30 -7.97 -3.38 -12.26
N ASN A 31 -9.11 -3.18 -12.91
CA ASN A 31 -9.25 -3.27 -14.37
C ASN A 31 -8.45 -2.21 -15.14
N GLU A 32 -7.95 -1.16 -14.48
CA GLU A 32 -7.09 -0.12 -15.07
C GLU A 32 -5.59 -0.39 -14.81
N ASN A 33 -5.25 -1.58 -14.30
CA ASN A 33 -3.91 -1.93 -13.81
C ASN A 33 -3.41 -0.97 -12.72
N LYS A 34 -4.31 -0.41 -11.90
CA LYS A 34 -3.94 0.42 -10.76
C LYS A 34 -4.07 -0.37 -9.47
N ALA A 35 -3.11 -0.18 -8.58
CA ALA A 35 -3.16 -0.78 -7.26
C ALA A 35 -4.36 -0.21 -6.47
N VAL A 36 -5.09 -1.11 -5.83
CA VAL A 36 -6.17 -0.80 -4.87
C VAL A 36 -5.98 -1.61 -3.61
N VAL A 37 -6.47 -1.08 -2.49
CA VAL A 37 -6.41 -1.75 -1.18
C VAL A 37 -7.65 -2.63 -1.02
N GLN A 38 -7.46 -3.87 -0.62
CA GLN A 38 -8.55 -4.77 -0.25
C GLN A 38 -9.05 -4.41 1.15
N GLU A 39 -10.34 -4.08 1.30
CA GLU A 39 -10.90 -3.62 2.58
C GLU A 39 -10.83 -4.68 3.69
N SER A 40 -11.08 -5.94 3.34
CA SER A 40 -10.92 -7.09 4.24
C SER A 40 -9.48 -7.61 4.30
N GLY A 41 -8.56 -6.94 3.61
CA GLY A 41 -7.18 -7.33 3.50
C GLY A 41 -6.43 -7.19 4.82
N ASN A 42 -5.56 -8.14 5.11
CA ASN A 42 -4.71 -8.06 6.29
C ASN A 42 -3.38 -8.77 6.07
N ASP A 43 -2.34 -8.20 6.67
CA ASP A 43 -0.99 -8.71 6.67
C ASP A 43 -0.25 -8.15 7.89
N VAL A 44 0.94 -8.66 8.17
CA VAL A 44 1.81 -8.09 9.20
C VAL A 44 2.24 -6.67 8.79
N PRO A 45 2.35 -5.73 9.74
CA PRO A 45 2.73 -4.34 9.42
C PRO A 45 4.01 -4.23 8.60
N GLU A 46 4.98 -5.09 8.84
CA GLU A 46 6.27 -5.15 8.13
C GLU A 46 6.06 -5.37 6.63
N ASN A 47 5.18 -6.30 6.23
CA ASN A 47 4.86 -6.57 4.83
C ASN A 47 4.10 -5.41 4.19
N ILE A 48 3.17 -4.79 4.91
CA ILE A 48 2.42 -3.61 4.41
C ILE A 48 3.38 -2.45 4.13
N LEU A 49 4.31 -2.20 5.04
CA LEU A 49 5.32 -1.14 4.87
C LEU A 49 6.30 -1.49 3.74
N LEU A 50 6.76 -2.73 3.66
CA LEU A 50 7.63 -3.20 2.58
C LEU A 50 6.95 -3.10 1.21
N ALA A 51 5.67 -3.42 1.11
CA ALA A 51 4.88 -3.27 -0.11
C ALA A 51 4.76 -1.80 -0.55
N ALA A 52 4.67 -0.88 0.41
CA ALA A 52 4.67 0.54 0.13
C ALA A 52 6.05 1.04 -0.34
N GLN A 53 7.13 0.57 0.29
CA GLN A 53 8.52 0.89 -0.06
C GLN A 53 8.96 0.29 -1.41
N SER A 54 8.39 -0.85 -1.81
CA SER A 54 8.66 -1.48 -3.12
C SER A 54 8.02 -0.74 -4.29
N CYS A 55 7.12 0.23 -4.03
CA CYS A 55 6.47 1.01 -5.08
C CYS A 55 7.46 2.01 -5.72
N PRO A 56 7.83 1.85 -7.00
CA PRO A 56 8.87 2.67 -7.64
C PRO A 56 8.49 4.16 -7.75
N THR A 57 7.19 4.47 -7.78
CA THR A 57 6.66 5.83 -7.88
C THR A 57 6.16 6.39 -6.56
N LYS A 58 6.38 5.67 -5.44
CA LYS A 58 5.93 6.07 -4.10
C LYS A 58 4.42 6.38 -4.04
N ALA A 59 3.63 5.64 -4.80
CA ALA A 59 2.18 5.84 -4.92
C ALA A 59 1.39 5.34 -3.70
N ILE A 60 2.03 4.64 -2.76
CA ILE A 60 1.38 4.07 -1.57
C ILE A 60 1.77 4.91 -0.37
N VAL A 61 0.77 5.45 0.33
CA VAL A 61 0.92 6.23 1.54
C VAL A 61 0.55 5.37 2.74
N ILE A 62 1.42 5.35 3.74
CA ILE A 62 1.24 4.66 5.01
C ILE A 62 1.16 5.70 6.11
N THR A 63 0.08 5.66 6.88
CA THR A 63 -0.12 6.47 8.08
C THR A 63 -0.28 5.55 9.27
N ASP A 64 0.48 5.81 10.33
CA ASP A 64 0.35 5.10 11.60
C ASP A 64 -0.97 5.48 12.28
N THR A 65 -1.75 4.47 12.69
CA THR A 65 -3.12 4.67 13.22
C THR A 65 -3.13 5.21 14.64
N GLU A 66 -2.09 4.97 15.43
CA GLU A 66 -1.98 5.43 16.82
C GLU A 66 -1.53 6.88 16.89
N THR A 67 -0.53 7.25 16.08
CA THR A 67 0.11 8.57 16.10
C THR A 67 -0.46 9.53 15.06
N GLY A 68 -1.16 9.03 14.05
CA GLY A 68 -1.62 9.81 12.90
C GLY A 68 -0.51 10.30 11.96
N LYS A 69 0.74 9.90 12.20
CA LYS A 69 1.90 10.34 11.41
C LYS A 69 2.03 9.55 10.12
N GLN A 70 2.37 10.24 9.04
CA GLN A 70 2.77 9.58 7.80
C GLN A 70 4.14 8.91 8.00
N VAL A 71 4.17 7.59 7.79
CA VAL A 71 5.38 6.75 7.88
C VAL A 71 6.06 6.65 6.51
N TRP A 72 5.27 6.68 5.43
CA TRP A 72 5.76 6.62 4.06
C TRP A 72 4.77 7.30 3.09
N PRO A 73 5.24 7.93 1.99
CA PRO A 73 6.62 8.32 1.72
C PRO A 73 7.09 9.47 2.63
N SER A 74 8.40 9.56 2.90
CA SER A 74 9.00 10.70 3.63
C SER A 74 9.19 11.91 2.73
#